data_AF-A0A0Q5PR56-F1
#
_entry.id   AF-A0A0Q5PR56-F1
#
_cell.length_a   1.000
_cell.length_b   1.000
_cell.length_c   1.000
_cell.angle_alpha   90.00
_cell.angle_beta   90.00
_cell.angle_gamma   90.00
#
_symmetry.space_group_name_H-M   'P 1'
#
loop_
_entity.id
_entity.type
_entity.pdbx_description
1 polymer ?
#
loop_
_entity_poly.entity_id
_entity_poly.type
_entity_poly.pdbx_seq_one_letter_code
_entity_poly.pdbx_strand_id
1 'polypeptide(L)'
;MQEHGGLSAAGLEALATTTGPEALLTTLMAMPDQADAAAALALMLPRRQSVWWACLAVRLIPGIGERAAERVALETAETWVQTTSDEAAERAFTAAEFCAVSAPARWAAMAAHWSGPSIAPRGLQPVPPAAHLTGIATRTAMLFTVHDPALRGRLAFADLVAIGVALMHGDVGRKAQAAVLDRLAGG
;
A
#
# COMPACT_ATOMS: atom_id res chain seq x y z
N MET A 1 0.29 11.49 -22.52
CA MET A 1 0.49 12.24 -21.27
C MET A 1 1.16 11.27 -20.31
N GLN A 2 2.45 11.44 -19.99
CA GLN A 2 3.14 10.50 -19.10
C GLN A 2 2.53 10.65 -17.70
N GLU A 3 1.84 9.61 -17.24
CA GLU A 3 1.14 9.60 -15.97
C GLU A 3 2.15 9.41 -14.83
N HIS A 4 2.58 10.52 -14.26
CA HIS A 4 3.65 10.65 -13.29
C HIS A 4 3.31 10.15 -11.87
N GLY A 5 2.57 9.04 -11.74
CA GLY A 5 2.50 8.22 -10.52
C GLY A 5 2.04 8.88 -9.21
N GLY A 6 1.68 10.16 -9.21
CA GLY A 6 1.41 10.95 -8.00
C GLY A 6 2.64 11.47 -7.27
N LEU A 7 3.82 11.53 -7.91
CA LEU A 7 5.03 12.13 -7.33
C LEU A 7 4.94 13.67 -7.31
N SER A 8 5.53 14.30 -6.30
CA SER A 8 5.71 15.76 -6.26
C SER A 8 6.64 16.25 -7.37
N ALA A 9 6.73 17.57 -7.58
CA ALA A 9 7.68 18.15 -8.53
C ALA A 9 9.14 17.75 -8.22
N ALA A 10 9.52 17.74 -6.94
CA ALA A 10 10.83 17.28 -6.50
C ALA A 10 11.03 15.77 -6.74
N GLY A 11 10.00 14.97 -6.50
CA GLY A 11 10.02 13.53 -6.79
C GLY A 11 10.20 13.24 -8.29
N LEU A 12 9.61 14.06 -9.16
CA LEU A 12 9.78 13.94 -10.60
C LEU A 12 11.17 14.36 -11.08
N GLU A 13 11.75 15.39 -10.48
CA GLU A 13 13.14 15.76 -10.72
C GLU A 13 14.09 14.63 -10.30
N ALA A 14 13.87 14.01 -9.14
CA ALA A 14 14.62 12.85 -8.70
C ALA A 14 14.48 11.67 -9.68
N LEU A 15 13.27 11.40 -10.18
CA LEU A 15 13.04 10.38 -11.21
C LEU A 15 13.79 10.69 -12.51
N ALA A 16 13.87 11.95 -12.93
CA ALA A 16 14.53 12.35 -14.16
C ALA A 16 16.07 12.29 -14.07
N THR A 17 16.63 12.44 -12.86
CA THR A 17 18.07 12.58 -12.63
C THR A 17 18.75 11.33 -12.08
N THR A 18 17.98 10.34 -11.61
CA THR A 18 18.50 9.07 -11.09
C THR A 18 18.42 7.97 -12.14
N THR A 19 19.32 7.00 -12.04
CA THR A 19 19.32 5.81 -12.91
C THR A 19 19.16 4.57 -12.05
N GLY A 20 18.05 3.86 -12.24
CA GLY A 20 17.75 2.61 -11.55
C GLY A 20 16.91 2.78 -10.28
N PRO A 21 16.23 1.71 -9.85
CA PRO A 21 15.25 1.75 -8.78
C PRO A 21 15.86 2.11 -7.42
N GLU A 22 17.02 1.56 -7.07
CA GLU A 22 17.68 1.79 -5.79
C GLU A 22 18.19 3.23 -5.65
N ALA A 23 18.74 3.79 -6.74
CA ALA A 23 19.22 5.17 -6.77
C ALA A 23 18.06 6.16 -6.59
N LEU A 24 16.94 5.93 -7.29
CA LEU A 24 15.72 6.72 -7.11
C LEU A 24 15.26 6.70 -5.66
N LEU A 25 15.12 5.50 -5.08
CA LEU A 25 14.62 5.35 -3.72
C LEU A 25 15.55 6.02 -2.70
N THR A 26 16.87 5.91 -2.88
CA THR A 26 17.87 6.58 -2.04
C THR A 26 17.71 8.10 -2.08
N THR A 27 17.55 8.68 -3.27
CA THR A 27 17.33 10.13 -3.43
C THR A 27 16.02 10.58 -2.79
N LEU A 28 14.93 9.85 -3.00
CA LEU A 28 13.62 10.19 -2.42
C LEU A 28 13.62 10.06 -0.89
N MET A 29 14.37 9.10 -0.33
CA MET A 29 14.49 8.93 1.12
C MET A 29 15.24 10.07 1.81
N ALA A 30 16.13 10.76 1.09
CA ALA A 30 16.87 11.92 1.60
C ALA A 30 16.04 13.22 1.60
N MET A 31 14.83 13.21 1.04
CA MET A 31 13.93 14.37 1.05
C MET A 31 13.30 14.60 2.43
N PRO A 32 12.79 15.82 2.73
CA PRO A 32 12.16 16.10 4.03
C PRO A 32 10.90 15.27 4.32
N ASP A 33 10.17 14.89 3.27
CA ASP A 33 8.99 14.01 3.34
C ASP A 33 9.17 12.83 2.38
N GLN A 34 9.03 11.62 2.92
CA GLN A 34 9.25 10.35 2.22
C GLN A 34 7.95 9.82 1.58
N ALA A 35 6.90 10.63 1.47
CA ALA A 35 5.68 10.30 0.72
C ALA A 35 5.98 9.90 -0.73
N ASP A 36 6.89 10.61 -1.41
CA ASP A 36 7.32 10.28 -2.78
C ASP A 36 8.08 8.95 -2.82
N ALA A 37 8.91 8.65 -1.82
CA ALA A 37 9.59 7.35 -1.71
C ALA A 37 8.58 6.20 -1.59
N ALA A 38 7.53 6.38 -0.77
CA ALA A 38 6.46 5.42 -0.64
C ALA A 38 5.67 5.24 -1.96
N ALA A 39 5.36 6.34 -2.65
CA ALA A 39 4.65 6.33 -3.92
C ALA A 39 5.45 5.65 -5.05
N ALA A 40 6.75 5.95 -5.17
CA ALA A 40 7.63 5.31 -6.13
C ALA A 40 7.74 3.80 -5.84
N LEU A 41 8.03 3.42 -4.60
CA LEU A 41 8.19 2.02 -4.21
C LEU A 41 6.91 1.20 -4.46
N ALA A 42 5.72 1.78 -4.26
CA ALA A 42 4.45 1.11 -4.51
C ALA A 42 4.25 0.73 -6.00
N LEU A 43 4.88 1.46 -6.92
CA LEU A 43 4.87 1.19 -8.36
C LEU A 43 6.00 0.24 -8.79
N MET A 44 7.06 0.12 -8.00
CA MET A 44 8.23 -0.72 -8.28
C MET A 44 8.01 -2.16 -7.82
N LEU A 45 7.27 -2.37 -6.74
CA LEU A 45 6.99 -3.70 -6.21
C LEU A 45 6.02 -4.48 -7.13
N PRO A 46 6.22 -5.81 -7.26
CA PRO A 46 5.21 -6.69 -7.84
C PRO A 46 3.86 -6.54 -7.12
N ARG A 47 2.75 -6.61 -7.86
CA ARG A 47 1.38 -6.39 -7.34
C ARG A 47 1.12 -7.10 -6.01
N ARG A 48 1.49 -8.39 -5.90
CA ARG A 48 1.33 -9.17 -4.67
C ARG A 48 2.08 -8.56 -3.47
N GLN A 49 3.30 -8.11 -3.68
CA GLN A 49 4.10 -7.45 -2.64
C GLN A 49 3.52 -6.08 -2.27
N SER A 50 3.03 -5.29 -3.24
CA SER A 50 2.37 -4.01 -2.97
C SER A 50 1.13 -4.17 -2.09
N VAL A 51 0.25 -5.14 -2.40
CA VAL A 51 -0.93 -5.43 -1.57
C VAL A 51 -0.52 -5.91 -0.19
N TRP A 52 0.49 -6.78 -0.11
CA TRP A 52 0.99 -7.25 1.18
C TRP A 52 1.54 -6.12 2.03
N TRP A 53 2.29 -5.21 1.42
CA TRP A 53 2.81 -4.03 2.09
C TRP A 53 1.70 -3.14 2.64
N ALA A 54 0.62 -2.92 1.88
CA ALA A 54 -0.56 -2.20 2.35
C ALA A 54 -1.17 -2.89 3.58
N CYS A 55 -1.29 -4.23 3.57
CA CYS A 55 -1.79 -4.98 4.72
C CYS A 55 -0.87 -4.80 5.95
N LEU A 56 0.45 -4.88 5.76
CA LEU A 56 1.43 -4.67 6.83
C LEU A 56 1.34 -3.26 7.43
N ALA A 57 1.19 -2.23 6.58
CA ALA A 57 1.05 -0.84 7.03
C ALA A 57 -0.24 -0.67 7.85
N VAL A 58 -1.39 -1.14 7.35
CA VAL A 58 -2.68 -1.03 8.04
C VAL A 58 -2.68 -1.78 9.38
N ARG A 59 -1.97 -2.91 9.48
CA ARG A 59 -1.78 -3.66 10.73
C ARG A 59 -0.97 -2.92 11.80
N LEU A 60 -0.34 -1.77 11.49
CA LEU A 60 0.29 -0.91 12.50
C LEU A 60 -0.73 -0.10 13.30
N ILE A 61 -1.97 0.04 12.81
CA ILE A 61 -3.01 0.86 13.45
C ILE A 61 -3.50 0.18 14.73
N PRO A 62 -3.40 0.83 15.90
CA PRO A 62 -3.97 0.31 17.12
C PRO A 62 -5.48 0.13 17.00
N GLY A 63 -5.98 -1.02 17.44
CA GLY A 63 -7.41 -1.30 17.43
C GLY A 63 -8.00 -1.64 16.06
N ILE A 64 -7.18 -1.89 15.04
CA ILE A 64 -7.68 -2.18 13.67
C ILE A 64 -8.52 -3.47 13.61
N GLY A 65 -8.26 -4.42 14.51
CA GLY A 65 -9.03 -5.67 14.62
C GLY A 65 -10.45 -5.44 15.14
N GLU A 66 -10.71 -4.35 15.84
CA GLU A 66 -11.98 -4.03 16.46
C GLU A 66 -12.89 -3.24 15.49
N ARG A 67 -12.30 -2.61 14.47
CA ARG A 67 -12.99 -1.86 13.42
C ARG A 67 -13.61 -2.82 12.40
N ALA A 68 -14.84 -3.28 12.67
CA ALA A 68 -15.46 -4.41 11.96
C ALA A 68 -15.35 -4.38 10.42
N ALA A 69 -15.71 -3.27 9.78
CA ALA A 69 -15.63 -3.14 8.32
C ALA A 69 -14.17 -3.19 7.82
N GLU A 70 -13.27 -2.45 8.48
CA GLU A 70 -11.85 -2.41 8.14
C GLU A 70 -11.16 -3.75 8.35
N ARG A 71 -11.49 -4.47 9.44
CA ARG A 71 -11.01 -5.83 9.69
C ARG A 71 -11.35 -6.75 8.54
N VAL A 72 -12.62 -6.76 8.09
CA VAL A 72 -13.07 -7.63 6.99
C VAL A 72 -12.35 -7.27 5.69
N ALA A 73 -12.21 -5.98 5.37
CA ALA A 73 -11.48 -5.53 4.19
C ALA A 73 -10.01 -5.95 4.22
N LEU A 74 -9.35 -5.76 5.37
CA LEU A 74 -7.96 -6.14 5.57
C LEU A 74 -7.74 -7.65 5.44
N GLU A 75 -8.53 -8.47 6.15
CA GLU A 75 -8.43 -9.94 6.10
C GLU A 75 -8.70 -10.49 4.70
N THR A 76 -9.60 -9.84 3.93
CA THR A 76 -9.86 -10.22 2.55
C THR A 76 -8.67 -9.89 1.64
N ALA A 77 -8.01 -8.75 1.85
CA ALA A 77 -6.77 -8.41 1.14
C ALA A 77 -5.63 -9.38 1.48
N GLU A 78 -5.48 -9.75 2.75
CA GLU A 78 -4.52 -10.76 3.21
C GLU A 78 -4.80 -12.14 2.59
N THR A 79 -6.07 -12.53 2.49
CA THR A 79 -6.51 -13.75 1.81
C THR A 79 -6.14 -13.73 0.32
N TRP A 80 -6.29 -12.58 -0.36
CA TRP A 80 -5.84 -12.45 -1.74
C TRP A 80 -4.31 -12.55 -1.85
N VAL A 81 -3.53 -11.99 -0.94
CA VAL A 81 -2.06 -12.15 -0.94
C VAL A 81 -1.64 -13.62 -0.82
N GLN A 82 -2.40 -14.43 -0.08
CA GLN A 82 -2.13 -15.86 0.09
C GLN A 82 -2.55 -16.69 -1.14
N THR A 83 -3.72 -16.40 -1.71
CA THR A 83 -4.34 -17.24 -2.75
C THR A 83 -4.11 -16.75 -4.17
N THR A 84 -3.91 -15.43 -4.34
CA THR A 84 -3.89 -14.71 -5.62
C THR A 84 -5.10 -15.03 -6.52
N SER A 85 -6.22 -15.44 -5.92
CA SER A 85 -7.40 -15.90 -6.66
C SER A 85 -8.29 -14.75 -7.10
N ASP A 86 -8.91 -14.91 -8.27
CA ASP A 86 -9.88 -13.93 -8.81
C ASP A 86 -11.07 -13.74 -7.86
N GLU A 87 -11.53 -14.83 -7.24
CA GLU A 87 -12.61 -14.78 -6.25
C GLU A 87 -12.23 -13.94 -5.03
N ALA A 88 -11.00 -14.08 -4.51
CA ALA A 88 -10.54 -13.24 -3.42
C ALA A 88 -10.42 -11.76 -3.83
N ALA A 89 -10.03 -11.47 -5.09
CA ALA A 89 -9.96 -10.12 -5.62
C ALA A 89 -11.35 -9.47 -5.74
N GLU A 90 -12.37 -10.24 -6.17
CA GLU A 90 -13.76 -9.78 -6.22
C GLU A 90 -14.31 -9.52 -4.81
N ARG A 91 -14.11 -10.45 -3.87
CA ARG A 91 -14.54 -10.26 -2.48
C ARG A 91 -13.89 -9.03 -1.84
N ALA A 92 -12.64 -8.71 -2.21
CA ALA A 92 -11.94 -7.54 -1.69
C ALA A 92 -12.66 -6.23 -2.09
N PHE A 93 -13.19 -6.14 -3.31
CA PHE A 93 -14.01 -5.00 -3.72
C PHE A 93 -15.27 -4.87 -2.86
N THR A 94 -16.02 -5.96 -2.71
CA THR A 94 -17.24 -5.98 -1.89
C THR A 94 -16.94 -5.58 -0.44
N ALA A 95 -15.86 -6.07 0.15
CA ALA A 95 -15.46 -5.69 1.51
C ALA A 95 -15.04 -4.20 1.60
N ALA A 96 -14.34 -3.69 0.58
CA ALA A 96 -13.94 -2.29 0.52
C ALA A 96 -15.15 -1.34 0.49
N GLU A 97 -16.26 -1.73 -0.16
CA GLU A 97 -17.47 -0.88 -0.26
C GLU A 97 -18.10 -0.55 1.11
N PHE A 98 -17.95 -1.42 2.11
CA PHE A 98 -18.43 -1.16 3.47
C PHE A 98 -17.52 -0.24 4.29
N CYS A 99 -16.33 0.08 3.79
CA CYS A 99 -15.39 0.97 4.46
C CYS A 99 -15.53 2.41 3.95
N ALA A 100 -15.32 3.39 4.83
CA ALA A 100 -15.21 4.79 4.43
C ALA A 100 -14.07 4.98 3.42
N VAL A 101 -14.20 5.98 2.53
CA VAL A 101 -13.16 6.28 1.52
C VAL A 101 -11.81 6.63 2.18
N SER A 102 -11.84 7.23 3.37
CA SER A 102 -10.64 7.56 4.16
C SER A 102 -10.09 6.39 4.99
N ALA A 103 -10.74 5.21 4.98
CA ALA A 103 -10.30 4.06 5.76
C ALA A 103 -9.07 3.39 5.12
N PRO A 104 -7.95 3.26 5.84
CA PRO A 104 -6.74 2.61 5.32
C PRO A 104 -6.99 1.20 4.78
N ALA A 105 -7.77 0.38 5.50
CA ALA A 105 -8.05 -1.00 5.10
C ALA A 105 -8.85 -1.11 3.78
N ARG A 106 -9.67 -0.11 3.46
CA ARG A 106 -10.36 -0.02 2.16
C ARG A 106 -9.36 -0.11 1.02
N TRP A 107 -8.26 0.62 1.14
CA TRP A 107 -7.28 0.74 0.07
C TRP A 107 -6.36 -0.47 -0.04
N ALA A 108 -6.11 -1.19 1.06
CA ALA A 108 -5.50 -2.52 0.99
C ALA A 108 -6.39 -3.50 0.19
N ALA A 109 -7.70 -3.49 0.43
CA ALA A 109 -8.67 -4.31 -0.30
C ALA A 109 -8.82 -3.87 -1.77
N MET A 110 -8.85 -2.56 -2.06
CA MET A 110 -8.83 -2.07 -3.45
C MET A 110 -7.55 -2.45 -4.19
N ALA A 111 -6.40 -2.46 -3.50
CA ALA A 111 -5.14 -2.92 -4.10
C ALA A 111 -5.22 -4.40 -4.48
N ALA A 112 -5.83 -5.25 -3.64
CA ALA A 112 -6.11 -6.65 -3.96
C ALA A 112 -7.05 -6.79 -5.16
N HIS A 113 -8.17 -6.05 -5.16
CA HIS A 113 -9.14 -6.06 -6.24
C HIS A 113 -8.53 -5.66 -7.59
N TRP A 114 -7.81 -4.53 -7.64
CA TRP A 114 -7.13 -4.04 -8.85
C TRP A 114 -5.90 -4.86 -9.25
N SER A 115 -5.52 -5.84 -8.43
CA SER A 115 -4.53 -6.84 -8.82
C SER A 115 -5.15 -8.09 -9.47
N GLY A 116 -6.48 -8.21 -9.43
CA GLY A 116 -7.25 -9.25 -10.11
C GLY A 116 -7.37 -9.02 -11.62
N PRO A 117 -8.13 -9.89 -12.32
CA PRO A 117 -8.21 -9.90 -13.78
C PRO A 117 -9.13 -8.82 -14.36
N SER A 118 -10.06 -8.29 -13.56
CA SER A 118 -11.09 -7.35 -14.02
C SER A 118 -11.53 -6.40 -12.91
N ILE A 119 -11.75 -5.13 -13.26
CA ILE A 119 -12.43 -4.13 -12.41
C ILE A 119 -13.94 -4.06 -12.68
N ALA A 120 -14.42 -4.70 -13.75
CA ALA A 120 -15.84 -4.80 -14.03
C ALA A 120 -16.51 -5.84 -13.11
N PRO A 121 -17.75 -5.60 -12.65
CA PRO A 121 -18.54 -6.59 -11.93
C PRO A 121 -18.63 -7.94 -12.65
N ARG A 122 -18.74 -9.02 -11.87
CA ARG A 122 -18.93 -10.38 -12.40
C ARG A 122 -20.16 -10.43 -13.31
N GLY A 123 -20.00 -11.09 -14.46
CA GLY A 123 -21.06 -11.24 -15.46
C GLY A 123 -21.11 -10.13 -16.51
N LEU A 124 -20.31 -9.07 -16.36
CA LEU A 124 -20.10 -8.07 -17.40
C LEU A 124 -18.82 -8.36 -18.20
N GLN A 125 -18.63 -7.63 -19.31
CA GLN A 125 -17.41 -7.71 -20.12
C GLN A 125 -16.18 -7.40 -19.24
N PRO A 126 -15.18 -8.29 -19.15
CA PRO A 126 -13.99 -8.05 -18.34
C PRO A 126 -13.25 -6.79 -18.78
N VAL A 127 -12.88 -5.96 -17.81
CA VAL A 127 -12.07 -4.76 -18.03
C VAL A 127 -10.79 -4.90 -17.22
N PRO A 128 -9.64 -5.17 -17.85
CA PRO A 128 -8.40 -5.34 -17.10
C PRO A 128 -8.01 -4.04 -16.37
N PRO A 129 -7.60 -4.11 -15.09
CA PRO A 129 -7.09 -2.94 -14.39
C PRO A 129 -5.85 -2.37 -15.09
N ALA A 130 -5.74 -1.03 -15.14
CA ALA A 130 -4.50 -0.41 -15.60
C ALA A 130 -3.33 -0.79 -14.66
N ALA A 131 -2.14 -1.00 -15.23
CA ALA A 131 -1.00 -1.59 -14.52
C ALA A 131 -0.59 -0.83 -13.24
N HIS A 132 -0.82 0.48 -13.19
CA HIS A 132 -0.44 1.33 -12.07
C HIS A 132 -1.45 1.32 -10.90
N LEU A 133 -2.69 0.81 -11.09
CA LEU A 133 -3.78 0.96 -10.11
C LEU A 133 -3.47 0.31 -8.76
N THR A 134 -2.86 -0.88 -8.74
CA THR A 134 -2.43 -1.52 -7.49
C THR A 134 -1.49 -0.62 -6.69
N GLY A 135 -0.54 0.04 -7.36
CA GLY A 135 0.37 0.99 -6.73
C GLY A 135 -0.35 2.24 -6.21
N ILE A 136 -1.34 2.75 -6.95
CA ILE A 136 -2.20 3.85 -6.49
C ILE A 136 -2.92 3.48 -5.18
N ALA A 137 -3.60 2.34 -5.13
CA ALA A 137 -4.30 1.91 -3.95
C ALA A 137 -3.33 1.68 -2.78
N THR A 138 -2.18 1.07 -3.05
CA THR A 138 -1.14 0.80 -2.04
C THR A 138 -0.60 2.07 -1.39
N ARG A 139 -0.21 3.09 -2.18
CA ARG A 139 0.23 4.38 -1.60
C ARG A 139 -0.90 5.12 -0.87
N THR A 140 -2.14 4.95 -1.32
CA THR A 140 -3.30 5.58 -0.69
C THR A 140 -3.58 4.96 0.68
N ALA A 141 -3.41 3.63 0.80
CA ALA A 141 -3.45 2.95 2.09
C ALA A 141 -2.38 3.50 3.05
N MET A 142 -1.16 3.76 2.57
CA MET A 142 -0.08 4.34 3.39
C MET A 142 -0.42 5.75 3.86
N LEU A 143 -0.88 6.62 2.94
CA LEU A 143 -1.28 7.98 3.27
C LEU A 143 -2.32 7.99 4.39
N PHE A 144 -3.38 7.19 4.26
CA PHE A 144 -4.39 7.11 5.31
C PHE A 144 -3.89 6.45 6.59
N THR A 145 -2.96 5.49 6.51
CA THR A 145 -2.34 4.88 7.69
C THR A 145 -1.53 5.91 8.49
N VAL A 146 -0.67 6.69 7.82
CA VAL A 146 0.14 7.76 8.46
C VAL A 146 -0.75 8.83 9.10
N HIS A 147 -1.89 9.13 8.49
CA HIS A 147 -2.83 10.12 8.98
C HIS A 147 -3.94 9.57 9.89
N ASP A 148 -3.95 8.26 10.18
CA ASP A 148 -4.94 7.66 11.08
C ASP A 148 -4.85 8.34 12.45
N PRO A 149 -5.99 8.73 13.06
CA PRO A 149 -5.99 9.41 14.36
C PRO A 149 -5.23 8.66 15.46
N ALA A 150 -5.16 7.32 15.41
CA ALA A 150 -4.45 6.52 16.40
C ALA A 150 -2.91 6.56 16.25
N LEU A 151 -2.41 7.00 15.08
CA LEU A 151 -0.98 7.02 14.73
C LEU A 151 -0.43 8.41 14.43
N ARG A 152 -1.30 9.43 14.36
CA ARG A 152 -0.93 10.79 13.95
C ARG A 152 0.24 11.33 14.76
N GLY A 153 1.31 11.72 14.06
CA GLY A 153 2.54 12.26 14.65
C GLY A 153 3.49 11.19 15.24
N ARG A 154 3.11 9.91 15.21
CA ARG A 154 3.91 8.79 15.73
C ARG A 154 4.44 7.87 14.62
N LEU A 155 3.72 7.80 13.50
CA LEU A 155 4.10 7.06 12.30
C LEU A 155 4.50 8.05 11.19
N ALA A 156 5.61 7.78 10.50
CA ALA A 156 6.06 8.52 9.33
C ALA A 156 6.11 7.63 8.09
N PHE A 157 6.17 8.22 6.89
CA PHE A 157 6.36 7.46 5.65
C PHE A 157 7.64 6.64 5.65
N ALA A 158 8.72 7.14 6.27
CA ALA A 158 9.98 6.42 6.39
C ALA A 158 9.83 5.05 7.08
N ASP A 159 8.96 4.93 8.08
CA ASP A 159 8.67 3.65 8.74
C ASP A 159 8.03 2.65 7.76
N LEU A 160 7.09 3.13 6.96
CA LEU A 160 6.41 2.32 5.97
C LEU A 160 7.35 1.91 4.85
N VAL A 161 8.20 2.84 4.36
CA VAL A 161 9.20 2.56 3.33
C VAL A 161 10.19 1.49 3.78
N ALA A 162 10.61 1.49 5.05
CA ALA A 162 11.49 0.44 5.58
C ALA A 162 10.87 -0.98 5.43
N ILE A 163 9.55 -1.10 5.64
CA ILE A 163 8.81 -2.36 5.42
C ILE A 163 8.81 -2.71 3.92
N GLY A 164 8.55 -1.74 3.05
CA GLY A 164 8.53 -1.94 1.60
C GLY A 164 9.90 -2.35 1.04
N VAL A 165 10.98 -1.75 1.54
CA VAL A 165 12.36 -2.10 1.15
C VAL A 165 12.69 -3.54 1.53
N ALA A 166 12.24 -4.00 2.69
CA ALA A 166 12.40 -5.40 3.07
C ALA A 166 11.74 -6.35 2.05
N LEU A 167 10.52 -6.01 1.59
CA LEU A 167 9.83 -6.78 0.54
C LEU A 167 10.57 -6.73 -0.80
N MET A 168 11.08 -5.56 -1.19
CA MET A 168 11.87 -5.37 -2.41
C MET A 168 13.10 -6.29 -2.44
N HIS A 169 13.73 -6.51 -1.28
CA HIS A 169 14.87 -7.42 -1.13
C HIS A 169 14.49 -8.89 -0.92
N GLY A 170 13.20 -9.25 -1.03
CA GLY A 170 12.72 -10.62 -0.95
C GLY A 170 12.35 -11.12 0.46
N ASP A 171 12.35 -10.27 1.48
CA ASP A 171 11.76 -10.59 2.79
C ASP A 171 10.21 -10.59 2.70
N VAL A 172 9.55 -11.06 3.76
CA VAL A 172 8.09 -10.95 3.95
C VAL A 172 7.69 -9.70 4.75
N GLY A 173 8.63 -8.84 5.13
CA GLY A 173 8.41 -7.53 5.77
C GLY A 173 8.02 -7.58 7.25
N ARG A 174 7.86 -8.78 7.83
CA ARG A 174 7.39 -8.97 9.23
C ARG A 174 8.37 -8.45 10.27
N LYS A 175 9.68 -8.64 10.07
CA LYS A 175 10.70 -8.14 11.00
C LYS A 175 10.75 -6.61 11.01
N ALA A 176 10.70 -5.99 9.82
CA ALA A 176 10.64 -4.54 9.69
C ALA A 176 9.34 -3.98 10.32
N GLN A 177 8.20 -4.65 10.10
CA GLN A 177 6.94 -4.29 10.73
C GLN A 177 7.00 -4.37 12.26
N ALA A 178 7.56 -5.44 12.81
CA ALA A 178 7.72 -5.62 14.25
C ALA A 178 8.59 -4.52 14.88
N ALA A 179 9.69 -4.14 14.23
CA ALA A 179 10.52 -3.03 14.69
C ALA A 179 9.76 -1.69 14.75
N VAL A 180 8.87 -1.42 13.80
CA VAL A 180 7.99 -0.24 13.83
C VAL A 180 6.98 -0.35 14.98
N LEU A 181 6.36 -1.52 15.19
CA LEU A 181 5.45 -1.74 16.31
C LEU A 181 6.13 -1.52 17.66
N ASP A 182 7.33 -2.06 17.86
CA ASP A 182 8.11 -1.89 19.09
C ASP A 182 8.43 -0.41 19.35
N ARG A 183 8.82 0.33 18.29
CA ARG A 183 9.04 1.79 18.36
C ARG A 183 7.77 2.53 18.74
N LEU A 184 6.63 2.17 18.13
CA LEU A 184 5.33 2.78 18.43
C LEU A 184 4.87 2.46 19.87
N ALA A 185 5.21 1.29 20.43
CA ALA A 185 4.87 0.93 21.79
C ALA A 185 5.75 1.63 22.85
N GLY A 186 7.01 1.93 22.50
CA GLY A 186 7.99 2.56 23.39
C GLY A 186 7.95 4.09 23.49
N GLY A 187 7.10 4.75 22.69
CA GLY A 187 6.94 6.22 22.68
C GLY A 187 5.52 6.64 23.02
#